data_AF-B0N558-F1
#
_entry.id   AF-B0N558-F1
#
_cell.length_a   1.000
_cell.length_b   1.000
_cell.length_c   1.000
_cell.angle_alpha   90.00
_cell.angle_beta   90.00
_cell.angle_gamma   90.00
#
_symmetry.space_group_name_H-M   'P 1'
#
loop_
_entity.id
_entity.type
_entity.pdbx_description
1 polymer ?
#
loop_
_entity_poly.entity_id
_entity_poly.type
_entity_poly.pdbx_seq_one_letter_code
_entity_poly.pdbx_strand_id
1 'polypeptide(L)'
;MKVEKVSMKSPYCASEMILGYIYSGKNDICWTLDNEKNSWIINHPNKQQVILAKLNLIKGCRIKVFRCASCQIEIINEKEL
;
A
#
# COMPACT_ATOMS: atom_id res chain seq x y z
N MET A 1 20.80 11.97 7.15
CA MET A 1 19.78 11.58 8.14
C MET A 1 19.82 10.06 8.28
N LYS A 2 19.96 9.52 9.49
CA LYS A 2 19.81 8.08 9.73
C LYS A 2 18.32 7.76 9.62
N VAL A 3 17.93 6.96 8.64
CA VAL A 3 16.58 6.42 8.55
C VAL A 3 16.47 5.36 9.64
N GLU A 4 15.67 5.60 10.67
CA GLU A 4 15.36 4.58 11.67
C GLU A 4 14.67 3.41 10.97
N LYS A 5 15.23 2.22 11.13
CA LYS A 5 14.68 0.99 10.54
C LYS A 5 13.46 0.61 11.38
N VAL A 6 12.27 1.09 11.00
CA VAL A 6 11.02 0.66 11.63
C VAL A 6 10.77 -0.80 11.21
N SER A 7 11.12 -1.74 12.09
CA SER A 7 10.81 -3.17 11.94
C SER A 7 9.43 -3.41 12.55
N MET A 8 8.49 -3.84 11.71
CA MET A 8 7.17 -4.29 12.13
C MET A 8 7.02 -5.77 11.74
N LYS A 9 6.41 -6.57 12.62
CA LYS A 9 6.10 -7.96 12.33
C LYS A 9 4.63 -8.12 11.98
N SER A 10 4.34 -8.98 11.01
CA SER A 10 2.97 -9.33 10.64
C SER A 10 2.24 -9.92 11.85
N PRO A 11 1.04 -9.41 12.20
CA PRO A 11 0.25 -9.99 13.29
C PRO A 11 -0.27 -11.39 12.96
N TYR A 12 -0.17 -11.83 11.69
CA TYR A 12 -0.68 -13.12 11.23
C TYR A 12 0.39 -14.22 11.23
N CYS A 13 1.66 -13.89 10.94
CA CYS A 13 2.72 -14.89 10.77
C CYS A 13 4.06 -14.50 11.42
N ALA A 14 4.13 -13.38 12.12
CA ALA A 14 5.34 -12.83 12.76
C ALA A 14 6.52 -12.54 11.83
N SER A 15 6.36 -12.68 10.51
CA SER A 15 7.37 -12.31 9.52
C SER A 15 7.61 -10.80 9.51
N GLU A 16 8.84 -10.40 9.22
CA GLU A 16 9.20 -8.99 9.01
C GLU A 16 8.36 -8.40 7.86
N MET A 17 7.82 -7.20 8.09
CA MET A 17 7.05 -6.44 7.11
C MET A 17 7.95 -5.44 6.41
N ILE A 18 7.58 -5.13 5.16
CA ILE A 18 8.30 -4.19 4.32
C ILE A 18 7.56 -2.86 4.32
N LEU A 19 8.29 -1.76 4.56
CA LEU A 19 7.74 -0.41 4.51
C LEU A 19 7.49 0.04 3.06
N GLY A 20 6.36 0.70 2.84
CA GLY A 20 6.04 1.34 1.57
C GLY A 20 4.90 2.34 1.74
N TYR A 21 4.54 3.01 0.66
CA TYR A 21 3.54 4.07 0.64
C TYR A 21 2.39 3.74 -0.28
N ILE A 22 1.20 4.17 0.13
CA ILE A 22 0.01 4.16 -0.71
C ILE A 22 -0.07 5.50 -1.43
N TYR A 23 -0.18 5.46 -2.75
CA TYR A 23 -0.35 6.64 -3.57
C TYR A 23 -1.57 6.49 -4.49
N SER A 24 -2.35 7.57 -4.62
CA SER A 24 -3.43 7.66 -5.60
C SER A 24 -2.88 8.23 -6.91
N GLY A 25 -2.69 7.36 -7.89
CA GLY A 25 -2.47 7.76 -9.27
C GLY A 25 -3.74 8.32 -9.92
N LYS A 26 -3.63 8.72 -11.20
CA LYS A 26 -4.77 9.27 -11.96
C LYS A 26 -5.94 8.28 -12.09
N ASN A 27 -5.63 6.99 -12.23
CA ASN A 27 -6.60 5.93 -12.51
C ASN A 27 -6.50 4.73 -11.56
N ASP A 28 -5.57 4.73 -10.60
CA ASP A 28 -5.34 3.58 -9.71
C ASP A 28 -4.85 4.05 -8.34
N ILE A 29 -5.11 3.27 -7.30
CA ILE A 29 -4.42 3.37 -6.01
C ILE A 29 -3.41 2.23 -5.93
N CYS A 30 -2.15 2.55 -5.64
CA CYS A 30 -1.05 1.58 -5.62
C CYS A 30 -0.25 1.66 -4.31
N TRP A 31 0.31 0.52 -3.90
CA TRP A 31 1.39 0.45 -2.92
C TRP A 31 2.74 0.40 -3.64
N THR A 32 3.70 1.21 -3.19
CA THR A 32 5.08 1.25 -3.69
C THR A 32 6.05 1.12 -2.51
N LEU A 33 7.14 0.38 -2.72
CA LEU A 33 8.23 0.25 -1.74
C LEU A 33 8.85 1.61 -1.34
N ASP A 34 9.22 1.82 -0.06
CA ASP A 34 9.68 3.11 0.50
C ASP A 34 10.89 3.75 -0.22
N ASN A 35 11.78 2.92 -0.78
CA ASN A 35 12.96 3.37 -1.50
C ASN A 35 12.78 3.45 -3.03
N GLU A 36 11.58 3.20 -3.54
CA GLU A 36 11.30 3.16 -4.97
C GLU A 36 10.55 4.39 -5.47
N LYS A 37 10.83 4.78 -6.72
CA LYS A 37 10.14 5.91 -7.34
C LYS A 37 8.75 5.47 -7.81
N ASN A 38 7.74 6.26 -7.41
CA ASN A 38 6.40 6.13 -7.95
C ASN A 38 6.43 6.36 -9.48
N SER A 39 5.85 5.44 -10.25
CA SER A 39 5.57 5.67 -11.66
C SER A 39 4.41 6.65 -11.78
N TRP A 40 4.63 7.76 -12.49
CA TRP A 40 3.57 8.68 -12.89
C TRP A 40 2.83 8.21 -14.16
N ILE A 41 3.28 7.10 -14.76
CA ILE A 41 2.78 6.57 -16.03
C ILE A 41 1.75 5.48 -15.75
N ILE A 42 0.54 5.72 -16.27
CA ILE A 42 -0.68 4.91 -16.12
C ILE A 42 -0.45 3.51 -16.70
N ASN A 43 -0.96 2.46 -16.02
CA ASN A 43 -0.93 1.06 -16.47
C ASN A 43 0.45 0.41 -16.68
N HIS A 44 1.54 1.05 -16.31
CA HIS A 44 2.84 0.39 -16.18
C HIS A 44 3.14 0.18 -14.70
N PRO A 45 2.76 -0.97 -14.11
CA PRO A 45 3.32 -1.33 -12.82
C PRO A 45 4.83 -1.36 -13.00
N ASN A 46 5.54 -0.43 -12.34
CA ASN A 46 6.95 -0.65 -12.09
C ASN A 46 7.06 -2.00 -11.37
N LYS A 47 8.16 -2.73 -11.56
CA LYS A 47 8.33 -4.10 -11.02
C LYS A 47 8.08 -4.21 -9.49
N GLN A 48 8.02 -3.10 -8.77
CA GLN A 48 7.88 -2.99 -7.32
C GLN A 48 6.60 -2.24 -6.88
N GLN A 49 5.58 -2.16 -7.74
CA GLN A 49 4.27 -1.60 -7.41
C GLN A 49 3.17 -2.67 -7.40
N VAL A 50 2.30 -2.60 -6.40
CA VAL A 50 1.11 -3.45 -6.27
C VAL A 50 -0.13 -2.58 -6.46
N ILE A 51 -1.01 -2.94 -7.39
CA ILE A 51 -2.28 -2.24 -7.62
C ILE A 51 -3.26 -2.66 -6.52
N LEU A 52 -3.74 -1.71 -5.72
CA LEU A 52 -4.70 -1.95 -4.65
C LEU A 52 -6.14 -1.76 -5.11
N ALA A 53 -6.37 -0.83 -6.02
CA ALA A 53 -7.69 -0.60 -6.62
C ALA A 53 -7.59 0.22 -7.91
N LYS A 54 -8.58 0.05 -8.79
CA LYS A 54 -8.75 0.87 -9.99
C LYS A 54 -9.76 2.00 -9.74
N LEU A 55 -9.35 3.23 -10.02
CA LEU A 55 -10.21 4.41 -10.04
C LEU A 55 -10.87 4.50 -11.41
N ASN A 56 -12.17 4.23 -11.47
CA ASN A 56 -12.96 4.61 -12.64
C ASN A 56 -13.46 6.05 -12.41
N LEU A 57 -13.32 6.94 -13.39
CA LEU A 57 -13.70 8.36 -13.30
C LEU A 57 -15.12 8.63 -12.75
N ILE A 58 -16.02 7.63 -12.78
CA ILE A 58 -17.42 7.72 -12.31
C ILE A 58 -17.64 6.99 -10.97
N LYS A 59 -16.74 6.07 -10.58
CA LYS A 59 -16.86 5.27 -9.35
C LYS A 59 -15.63 5.52 -8.47
N GLY A 60 -15.85 6.17 -7.33
CA GLY A 60 -14.84 6.29 -6.29
C GLY A 60 -14.24 4.93 -5.93
N CYS A 61 -12.96 4.91 -5.54
CA CYS A 61 -12.30 3.69 -5.11
C CYS A 61 -12.79 3.26 -3.72
N ARG A 62 -12.91 1.94 -3.52
CA ARG A 62 -13.16 1.32 -2.21
C ARG A 62 -12.11 0.23 -1.96
N ILE A 63 -11.32 0.38 -0.91
CA ILE A 63 -10.35 -0.63 -0.43
C ILE A 63 -10.87 -1.16 0.91
N LYS A 64 -10.82 -2.47 1.14
CA LYS A 64 -11.09 -3.04 2.46
C LYS A 64 -9.86 -2.88 3.35
N VAL A 65 -10.07 -2.38 4.57
CA VAL A 65 -9.03 -2.16 5.58
C VAL A 65 -9.46 -2.76 6.90
N PHE A 66 -8.53 -3.43 7.59
CA PHE A 66 -8.69 -3.84 8.98
C PHE A 66 -8.07 -2.75 9.86
N ARG A 67 -8.86 -2.18 10.78
CA ARG A 67 -8.38 -1.13 11.70
C ARG A 67 -8.38 -1.63 13.13
N CYS A 68 -7.26 -1.51 13.81
CA CYS A 68 -7.19 -1.68 15.26
C CYS A 68 -7.57 -0.35 15.94
N ALA A 69 -8.69 -0.30 16.68
CA ALA A 69 -9.15 0.91 17.34
C ALA A 69 -8.21 1.40 18.46
N SER A 70 -7.47 0.50 19.13
CA SER A 70 -6.54 0.89 20.20
C SER A 70 -5.22 1.43 19.66
N CYS A 71 -4.65 0.73 18.68
CA CYS A 71 -3.34 1.11 18.12
C CYS A 71 -3.44 2.18 17.02
N GLN A 72 -4.65 2.44 16.49
CA GLN A 72 -4.89 3.31 15.33
C GLN A 72 -4.08 2.88 14.08
N ILE A 73 -3.83 1.57 13.96
CA ILE A 73 -3.13 0.95 12.84
C ILE A 73 -4.17 0.43 11.84
N GLU A 74 -3.94 0.68 10.56
CA GLU A 74 -4.72 0.17 9.43
C GLU A 74 -3.88 -0.83 8.64
N ILE A 75 -4.46 -2.00 8.39
CA ILE A 75 -3.83 -3.09 7.65
C ILE A 75 -4.69 -3.40 6.42
N ILE A 76 -4.05 -3.35 5.26
CA ILE A 76 -4.62 -3.84 4.01
C ILE A 76 -4.15 -5.28 3.83
N ASN A 77 -5.10 -6.21 3.65
CA ASN A 77 -4.80 -7.58 3.28
C ASN A 77 -5.02 -7.73 1.78
N GLU A 78 -3.95 -8.00 1.02
CA GLU A 78 -4.02 -8.10 -0.44
C GLU A 78 -4.99 -9.17 -0.95
N LYS A 79 -5.28 -10.21 -0.13
CA LYS A 79 -6.26 -11.25 -0.47
C LYS A 79 -7.72 -10.75 -0.41
N GLU A 80 -7.95 -9.58 0.18
CA GLU A 80 -9.27 -8.99 0.42
C GLU A 80 -9.51 -7.72 -0.42
N LEU A 81 -8.61 -7.43 -1.36
CA LEU A 81 -8.70 -6.32 -2.32
C LEU A 81 -9.77 -6.54 -3.40
#